data_AF-A0A3N1HHC4-F1
#
_entry.id   AF-A0A3N1HHC4-F1
#
_cell.length_a   1.000
_cell.length_b   1.000
_cell.length_c   1.000
_cell.angle_alpha   90.00
_cell.angle_beta   90.00
_cell.angle_gamma   90.00
#
_symmetry.space_group_name_H-M   'P 1'
#
loop_
_entity.id
_entity.type
_entity.pdbx_description
1 polymer ?
#
loop_
_entity_poly.entity_id
_entity_poly.type
_entity_poly.pdbx_seq_one_letter_code
_entity_poly.pdbx_strand_id
1 'polypeptide(L)'
;MTPGTVLRWHRGLVARKWTYPSRTGRPPVDDTVAALIERMAHENTGWGYRRIQGELLVFGHRVSASAVRRVLERLRIPLTPRRDTDTSWRNFLRAQAASLLACDFLSRWLRRHLKRVYVFFVIEIATRHVHILGTTANPGGAWTTPV
;
A
#
# COMPACT_ATOMS: atom_id res chain seq x y z
N MET A 1 -34.24 42.91 30.64
CA MET A 1 -33.45 42.10 29.69
C MET A 1 -32.15 41.69 30.36
N THR A 2 -31.87 40.40 30.50
CA THR A 2 -30.72 39.90 31.27
C THR A 2 -29.56 39.54 30.33
N PRO A 3 -28.30 39.92 30.64
CA PRO A 3 -27.14 39.63 29.77
C PRO A 3 -26.99 38.16 29.36
N GLY A 4 -27.40 37.23 30.24
CA GLY A 4 -27.35 35.79 29.97
C GLY A 4 -28.21 35.32 28.80
N THR A 5 -29.27 36.05 28.45
CA THR A 5 -30.16 35.70 27.32
C THR A 5 -29.48 35.98 25.97
N VAL A 6 -28.77 37.10 25.87
CA VAL A 6 -28.01 37.48 24.66
C VAL A 6 -26.88 36.48 24.40
N LEU A 7 -26.15 36.09 25.45
CA LEU A 7 -25.08 35.08 25.34
C LEU A 7 -25.61 33.70 24.96
N ARG A 8 -26.83 33.35 25.37
CA ARG A 8 -27.48 32.10 24.97
C ARG A 8 -27.86 32.13 23.48
N TRP A 9 -28.40 33.24 23.01
CA TRP A 9 -28.75 33.45 21.61
C TRP A 9 -27.50 33.44 20.72
N HIS A 10 -26.44 34.13 21.13
CA HIS A 10 -25.16 34.15 20.42
C HIS A 10 -24.58 32.73 20.28
N ARG A 11 -24.55 31.95 21.37
CA ARG A 11 -24.09 30.54 21.34
C ARG A 11 -24.95 29.68 20.40
N GLY A 12 -26.27 29.87 20.42
CA GLY A 12 -27.19 29.17 19.51
C GLY A 12 -26.96 29.50 18.04
N LEU A 13 -26.72 30.78 17.71
CA LEU A 13 -26.42 31.23 16.35
C LEU A 13 -25.07 30.72 15.85
N VAL A 14 -24.03 30.77 16.70
CA VAL A 14 -22.70 30.22 16.39
C VAL A 14 -22.81 28.72 16.13
N ALA A 15 -23.50 27.96 16.99
CA ALA A 15 -23.69 26.54 16.78
C ALA A 15 -24.37 26.26 15.43
N ARG A 16 -25.49 26.93 15.13
CA ARG A 16 -26.21 26.73 13.85
C ARG A 16 -25.41 27.13 12.62
N LYS A 17 -24.58 28.17 12.70
CA LYS A 17 -23.69 28.58 11.60
C LYS A 17 -22.62 27.53 11.28
N TRP A 18 -22.17 26.79 12.30
CA TRP A 18 -21.13 25.77 12.18
C TRP A 18 -21.68 24.33 12.14
N THR A 19 -22.98 24.13 12.34
CA THR A 19 -23.66 22.85 12.08
C THR A 19 -23.86 22.72 10.58
N TYR A 20 -22.89 22.11 9.91
CA TYR A 20 -23.08 21.68 8.53
C TYR A 20 -24.09 20.52 8.48
N PRO A 21 -25.14 20.58 7.65
CA PRO A 21 -25.99 19.43 7.42
C PRO A 21 -25.11 18.28 6.94
N SER A 22 -25.21 17.13 7.62
CA SER A 22 -24.52 15.91 7.20
C SER A 22 -24.95 15.61 5.77
N ARG A 23 -24.04 15.82 4.81
CA ARG A 23 -24.26 15.38 3.43
C ARG A 23 -24.58 13.89 3.49
N THR A 24 -25.70 13.49 2.89
CA THR A 24 -26.01 12.09 2.62
C THR A 24 -24.74 11.45 2.04
N GLY A 25 -24.23 10.43 2.74
CA GLY A 25 -22.97 9.80 2.37
C GLY A 25 -23.03 9.18 0.97
N ARG A 26 -21.90 8.65 0.50
CA ARG A 26 -21.84 7.89 -0.76
C ARG A 26 -22.97 6.85 -0.77
N PRO A 27 -23.77 6.75 -1.86
CA PRO A 27 -24.81 5.75 -1.96
C PRO A 27 -24.27 4.35 -1.64
N PRO A 28 -25.05 3.53 -0.90
CA PRO A 28 -24.68 2.15 -0.66
C PRO A 28 -24.46 1.41 -1.99
N VAL A 29 -23.62 0.39 -1.94
CA VAL A 29 -23.45 -0.55 -3.06
C VAL A 29 -24.81 -1.19 -3.33
N ASP A 30 -25.13 -1.38 -4.62
CA ASP A 30 -26.34 -2.09 -5.06
C ASP A 30 -26.52 -3.41 -4.30
N ASP A 31 -27.74 -3.68 -3.83
CA ASP A 31 -28.05 -4.85 -3.01
C ASP A 31 -27.74 -6.16 -3.74
N THR A 32 -27.86 -6.19 -5.07
CA THR A 32 -27.49 -7.33 -5.92
C THR A 32 -26.00 -7.64 -5.81
N VAL A 33 -25.18 -6.59 -5.82
CA VAL A 33 -23.72 -6.73 -5.72
C VAL A 33 -23.32 -7.06 -4.29
N ALA A 34 -24.04 -6.54 -3.29
CA ALA A 34 -23.83 -6.91 -1.89
C ALA A 34 -24.12 -8.40 -1.64
N ALA A 35 -25.22 -8.93 -2.18
CA ALA A 35 -25.56 -10.36 -2.12
C ALA A 35 -24.51 -11.24 -2.83
N LEU A 36 -23.98 -10.77 -3.98
CA LEU A 36 -22.91 -11.47 -4.68
C LEU A 36 -21.60 -11.49 -3.86
N ILE A 37 -21.23 -10.37 -3.23
CA ILE A 37 -20.09 -10.29 -2.31
C ILE A 37 -20.25 -11.29 -1.16
N GLU A 38 -21.44 -11.34 -0.56
CA GLU A 38 -21.75 -12.26 0.54
C GLU A 38 -21.60 -13.73 0.12
N ARG A 39 -22.19 -14.11 -1.01
CA ARG A 39 -22.10 -15.47 -1.54
C ARG A 39 -20.65 -15.87 -1.80
N MET A 40 -19.89 -15.03 -2.50
CA MET A 40 -18.49 -15.30 -2.81
C MET A 40 -17.62 -15.44 -1.56
N ALA A 41 -17.90 -14.65 -0.51
CA ALA A 41 -17.16 -14.71 0.74
C ALA A 41 -17.47 -15.99 1.54
N HIS A 42 -18.71 -16.47 1.52
CA HIS A 42 -19.10 -17.73 2.18
C HIS A 42 -18.60 -18.96 1.42
N GLU A 43 -18.73 -18.98 0.09
CA GLU A 43 -18.25 -20.08 -0.75
C GLU A 43 -16.72 -20.18 -0.77
N ASN A 44 -16.02 -19.07 -0.53
CA ASN A 44 -14.57 -18.99 -0.60
C ASN A 44 -13.96 -18.31 0.64
N THR A 45 -14.02 -18.99 1.79
CA THR A 45 -13.55 -18.49 3.10
C THR A 45 -12.08 -18.01 3.12
N GLY A 46 -11.25 -18.51 2.21
CA GLY A 46 -9.86 -18.07 2.03
C GLY A 46 -9.66 -16.80 1.19
N TRP A 47 -10.71 -16.20 0.64
CA TRP A 47 -10.60 -15.05 -0.26
C TRP A 47 -10.64 -13.72 0.49
N GLY A 48 -9.55 -12.95 0.40
CA GLY A 48 -9.53 -11.56 0.87
C GLY A 48 -10.37 -10.64 -0.02
N TYR A 49 -10.80 -9.50 0.53
CA TYR A 49 -11.66 -8.51 -0.14
C TYR A 49 -11.11 -7.96 -1.47
N ARG A 50 -9.78 -7.93 -1.66
CA ARG A 50 -9.15 -7.55 -2.94
C ARG A 50 -9.35 -8.63 -4.02
N ARG A 51 -9.32 -9.91 -3.63
CA ARG A 51 -9.58 -11.02 -4.56
C ARG A 51 -11.04 -11.01 -5.00
N ILE A 52 -11.97 -10.88 -4.05
CA ILE A 52 -13.40 -10.73 -4.34
C ILE A 52 -13.66 -9.54 -5.28
N GLN A 53 -12.97 -8.40 -5.07
CA GLN A 53 -13.08 -7.25 -5.99
C GLN A 53 -12.56 -7.55 -7.41
N GLY A 54 -11.47 -8.31 -7.54
CA GLY A 54 -10.95 -8.73 -8.85
C GLY A 54 -11.95 -9.62 -9.59
N GLU A 55 -12.54 -10.59 -8.89
CA GLU A 55 -13.56 -11.48 -9.47
C GLU A 55 -14.83 -10.70 -9.85
N LEU A 56 -15.28 -9.76 -9.03
CA LEU A 56 -16.40 -8.87 -9.36
C LEU A 56 -16.11 -8.04 -10.63
N LEU A 57 -14.86 -7.62 -10.84
CA LEU A 57 -14.46 -6.91 -12.04
C LEU A 57 -14.58 -7.81 -13.28
N VAL A 58 -14.23 -9.10 -13.16
CA VAL A 58 -14.40 -10.10 -14.22
C VAL A 58 -15.89 -10.30 -14.54
N PHE A 59 -16.77 -10.31 -13.54
CA PHE A 59 -18.23 -10.35 -13.72
C PHE A 59 -18.86 -9.02 -14.19
N GLY A 60 -18.05 -7.99 -14.47
CA GLY A 60 -18.52 -6.69 -14.98
C GLY A 60 -18.97 -5.70 -13.90
N HIS A 61 -18.89 -6.06 -12.62
CA HIS A 61 -19.26 -5.19 -11.50
C HIS A 61 -18.08 -4.29 -11.09
N ARG A 62 -18.17 -2.99 -11.40
CA ARG A 62 -17.16 -2.01 -11.01
C ARG A 62 -17.36 -1.52 -9.58
N VAL A 63 -16.77 -2.24 -8.62
CA VAL A 63 -16.80 -1.88 -7.19
C VAL A 63 -15.38 -1.69 -6.67
N SER A 64 -15.16 -0.64 -5.87
CA SER A 64 -13.86 -0.42 -5.23
C SER A 64 -13.59 -1.47 -4.14
N ALA A 65 -12.34 -1.86 -3.94
CA ALA A 65 -11.96 -2.80 -2.87
C ALA A 65 -12.42 -2.32 -1.47
N SER A 66 -12.44 -1.02 -1.22
CA SER A 66 -12.94 -0.41 0.02
C SER A 66 -14.45 -0.58 0.21
N ALA A 67 -15.21 -0.64 -0.87
CA ALA A 67 -16.65 -0.88 -0.82
C ALA A 67 -16.96 -2.36 -0.56
N VAL A 68 -16.23 -3.28 -1.19
CA VAL A 68 -16.29 -4.73 -0.85
C VAL A 68 -15.96 -4.93 0.62
N ARG A 69 -14.88 -4.31 1.11
CA ARG A 69 -14.51 -4.34 2.53
C ARG A 69 -15.65 -3.84 3.44
N ARG A 70 -16.25 -2.69 3.13
CA ARG A 70 -17.38 -2.14 3.91
C ARG A 70 -18.59 -3.07 3.93
N VAL A 71 -18.89 -3.74 2.82
CA VAL A 71 -19.98 -4.72 2.75
C VAL A 71 -19.68 -5.92 3.66
N LEU A 72 -18.47 -6.47 3.59
CA LEU A 72 -18.06 -7.59 4.46
C LEU A 72 -18.09 -7.20 5.96
N GLU A 73 -17.61 -5.99 6.30
CA GLU A 73 -17.68 -5.45 7.66
C GLU A 73 -19.13 -5.29 8.14
N ARG A 74 -20.04 -4.79 7.28
CA ARG A 74 -21.48 -4.68 7.58
C ARG A 74 -22.13 -6.03 7.80
N LEU A 75 -21.72 -7.05 7.04
CA LEU A 75 -22.19 -8.43 7.17
C LEU A 75 -21.49 -9.22 8.30
N ARG A 76 -20.56 -8.59 9.02
CA ARG A 76 -19.74 -9.22 10.08
C ARG A 76 -18.94 -10.45 9.60
N ILE A 77 -18.64 -10.51 8.30
CA ILE A 77 -17.79 -11.56 7.73
C ILE A 77 -16.33 -11.20 8.05
N PRO A 78 -15.56 -12.11 8.70
CA PRO A 78 -14.18 -11.82 9.02
C PRO A 78 -13.40 -11.56 7.73
N LEU A 79 -12.72 -10.42 7.66
CA LEU A 79 -11.76 -10.19 6.60
C LEU A 79 -10.68 -11.27 6.77
N THR A 80 -10.53 -12.15 5.77
CA THR A 80 -9.50 -13.21 5.74
C THR A 80 -8.20 -12.69 6.31
N PRO A 81 -7.49 -13.45 7.17
CA PRO A 81 -6.33 -12.98 7.92
C PRO A 81 -5.46 -12.09 7.06
N ARG A 82 -5.34 -10.84 7.55
CA ARG A 82 -4.46 -9.82 6.99
C ARG A 82 -3.11 -10.52 6.83
N ARG A 83 -2.67 -10.75 5.58
CA ARG A 83 -1.37 -11.38 5.32
C ARG A 83 -0.37 -10.68 6.23
N ASP A 84 0.23 -11.44 7.14
CA ASP A 84 1.23 -10.94 8.07
C ASP A 84 2.42 -10.46 7.23
N THR A 85 2.38 -9.19 6.83
CA THR A 85 3.29 -8.64 5.81
C THR A 85 4.71 -8.58 6.34
N ASP A 86 4.88 -8.48 7.66
CA ASP A 86 6.19 -8.28 8.28
C ASP A 86 6.98 -9.59 8.47
N THR A 87 6.28 -10.70 8.71
CA THR A 87 6.89 -12.04 8.78
C THR A 87 7.21 -12.58 7.39
N SER A 88 6.38 -12.27 6.38
CA SER A 88 6.52 -12.82 5.03
C SER A 88 7.75 -12.35 4.28
N TRP A 89 8.15 -11.08 4.39
CA TRP A 89 9.29 -10.54 3.62
C TRP A 89 10.63 -11.05 4.13
N ARG A 90 10.83 -11.08 5.46
CA ARG A 90 12.04 -11.66 6.06
C ARG A 90 12.15 -13.15 5.76
N ASN A 91 11.03 -13.88 5.83
CA ASN A 91 11.01 -15.31 5.51
C ASN A 91 11.23 -15.58 4.02
N PHE A 92 10.65 -14.76 3.14
CA PHE A 92 10.89 -14.81 1.71
C PHE A 92 12.36 -14.55 1.38
N LEU A 93 12.95 -13.48 1.94
CA LEU A 93 14.37 -13.19 1.76
C LEU A 93 15.24 -14.32 2.29
N ARG A 94 14.92 -14.94 3.44
CA ARG A 94 15.65 -16.12 3.93
C ARG A 94 15.53 -17.31 2.98
N ALA A 95 14.32 -17.59 2.47
CA ALA A 95 14.06 -18.72 1.58
C ALA A 95 14.72 -18.55 0.20
N GLN A 96 14.85 -17.31 -0.29
CA GLN A 96 15.41 -16.99 -1.60
C GLN A 96 16.83 -16.41 -1.54
N ALA A 97 17.42 -16.24 -0.36
CA ALA A 97 18.72 -15.59 -0.20
C ALA A 97 19.81 -16.22 -1.07
N ALA A 98 19.77 -17.55 -1.28
CA ALA A 98 20.75 -18.29 -2.06
C ALA A 98 20.66 -18.02 -3.58
N SER A 99 19.50 -17.56 -4.06
CA SER A 99 19.26 -17.23 -5.48
C SER A 99 19.21 -15.72 -5.74
N LEU A 100 19.30 -14.89 -4.70
CA LEU A 100 19.20 -13.44 -4.79
C LEU A 100 20.59 -12.77 -4.83
N LEU A 101 20.78 -11.98 -5.89
CA LEU A 101 21.86 -11.01 -6.03
C LEU A 101 21.27 -9.61 -5.89
N ALA A 102 21.89 -8.76 -5.09
CA ALA A 102 21.60 -7.33 -5.06
C ALA A 102 22.75 -6.56 -5.70
N CYS A 103 22.42 -5.60 -6.56
CA CYS A 103 23.41 -4.76 -7.24
C CYS A 103 23.18 -3.30 -6.86
N ASP A 104 24.26 -2.56 -6.60
CA ASP A 104 24.19 -1.14 -6.25
C ASP A 104 25.49 -0.42 -6.62
N PHE A 105 25.49 0.91 -6.50
CA PHE A 105 26.61 1.78 -6.80
C PHE A 105 27.07 2.53 -5.55
N LEU A 106 28.39 2.56 -5.32
CA LEU A 106 29.00 3.45 -4.33
C LEU A 106 29.86 4.49 -5.04
N SER A 107 29.72 5.76 -4.66
CA SER A 107 30.62 6.82 -5.12
C SER A 107 31.66 7.18 -4.05
N ARG A 108 32.94 7.22 -4.42
CA ARG A 108 34.04 7.67 -3.55
C ARG A 108 34.84 8.79 -4.21
N TRP A 109 35.20 9.79 -3.43
CA TRP A 109 36.11 10.84 -3.86
C TRP A 109 37.57 10.39 -3.75
N LEU A 110 38.31 10.47 -4.84
CA LEU A 110 39.75 10.26 -4.85
C LEU A 110 40.48 11.57 -4.53
N ARG A 111 40.96 11.68 -3.28
CA ARG A 111 41.65 12.88 -2.78
C ARG A 111 42.88 13.27 -3.61
N ARG A 112 43.57 12.29 -4.22
CA ARG A 112 44.78 12.51 -5.05
C ARG A 112 44.51 13.07 -6.46
N HIS A 113 43.30 12.88 -6.99
CA HIS A 113 42.99 13.27 -8.37
C HIS A 113 41.78 14.21 -8.48
N LEU A 114 41.22 14.67 -7.35
CA LEU A 114 39.99 15.47 -7.26
C LEU A 114 38.84 14.95 -8.15
N LYS A 115 38.77 13.62 -8.33
CA LYS A 115 37.75 12.97 -9.16
C LYS A 115 36.86 12.06 -8.31
N ARG A 116 35.58 12.03 -8.65
CA ARG A 116 34.62 11.06 -8.10
C ARG A 116 34.70 9.78 -8.92
N VAL A 117 34.82 8.65 -8.25
CA VAL A 117 34.78 7.33 -8.86
C VAL A 117 33.54 6.60 -8.37
N TYR A 118 32.83 5.98 -9.31
CA TYR A 118 31.68 5.13 -9.08
C TYR A 118 32.13 3.68 -9.16
N VAL A 119 31.73 2.89 -8.18
CA VAL A 119 31.99 1.45 -8.07
C VAL A 119 30.65 0.76 -8.24
N PHE A 120 30.56 -0.12 -9.23
CA PHE A 120 29.43 -1.01 -9.37
C PHE A 120 29.75 -2.34 -8.70
N PHE A 121 28.88 -2.78 -7.80
CA PHE A 121 29.07 -4.03 -7.08
C PHE A 121 27.79 -4.85 -7.04
N VAL A 122 27.98 -6.16 -6.91
CA VAL A 122 26.92 -7.13 -6.67
C VAL A 122 27.22 -7.85 -5.36
N ILE A 123 26.20 -8.06 -4.53
CA ILE A 123 26.31 -8.81 -3.29
C ILE A 123 25.36 -10.01 -3.34
N GLU A 124 25.90 -11.17 -3.03
CA GLU A 124 25.11 -12.37 -2.75
C GLU A 124 24.38 -12.21 -1.41
N ILE A 125 23.05 -12.31 -1.41
CA ILE A 125 22.27 -12.06 -0.19
C ILE A 125 22.51 -13.13 0.88
N ALA A 126 22.68 -14.40 0.49
CA ALA A 126 22.93 -15.50 1.41
C ALA A 126 24.31 -15.41 2.09
N THR A 127 25.35 -15.21 1.30
CA THR A 127 26.74 -15.36 1.77
C THR A 127 27.36 -14.02 2.15
N ARG A 128 26.72 -12.90 1.78
CA ARG A 128 27.24 -11.53 1.88
C ARG A 128 28.56 -11.32 1.15
N HIS A 129 28.92 -12.19 0.21
CA HIS A 129 30.10 -12.00 -0.64
C HIS A 129 29.82 -10.89 -1.65
N VAL A 130 30.76 -9.95 -1.76
CA VAL A 130 30.69 -8.79 -2.63
C VAL A 130 31.61 -8.97 -3.82
N HIS A 131 31.04 -8.84 -5.01
CA HIS A 131 31.73 -8.87 -6.29
C HIS A 131 31.79 -7.46 -6.86
N ILE A 132 32.98 -6.96 -7.19
CA ILE A 132 33.15 -5.65 -7.83
C ILE A 132 33.16 -5.87 -9.34
N LEU A 133 32.12 -5.36 -10.01
CA LEU A 133 31.96 -5.53 -11.46
C LEU A 133 32.67 -4.44 -12.27
N GLY A 134 32.97 -3.30 -11.65
CA GLY A 134 33.75 -2.26 -12.30
C GLY A 134 33.96 -1.01 -11.45
N THR A 135 34.94 -0.21 -11.85
CA THR A 135 35.15 1.15 -11.33
C THR A 135 35.29 2.13 -12.48
N THR A 136 34.61 3.27 -12.43
CA THR A 136 34.67 4.30 -13.47
C THR A 136 34.55 5.70 -12.88
N ALA A 137 35.22 6.67 -13.48
CA ALA A 137 35.00 8.09 -13.19
C ALA A 137 33.77 8.66 -13.94
N ASN A 138 33.31 7.97 -14.99
CA ASN A 138 32.24 8.40 -15.90
C ASN A 138 31.24 7.24 -16.11
N PRO A 139 30.26 7.04 -15.20
CA PRO A 139 29.24 6.01 -15.37
C PRO A 139 28.28 6.39 -16.50
N GLY A 140 28.14 5.52 -17.51
CA GLY A 140 27.23 5.70 -18.64
C GLY A 140 26.16 4.59 -18.70
N GLY A 141 25.17 4.73 -19.58
CA GLY A 141 24.03 3.79 -19.66
C GLY A 141 24.40 2.33 -20.02
N ALA A 142 25.52 2.13 -20.74
CA ALA A 142 26.07 0.81 -21.04
C ALA A 142 26.57 0.06 -19.78
N TRP A 143 26.78 0.78 -18.67
CA TRP A 143 27.25 0.24 -17.40
C TRP A 143 26.08 -0.17 -16.47
N THR A 144 24.86 0.25 -16.79
CA THR A 144 23.64 0.00 -16.02
C THR A 144 22.68 -0.96 -16.73
N THR A 145 23.00 -1.38 -17.95
CA THR A 145 22.17 -2.28 -18.74
C THR A 145 22.48 -3.73 -18.36
N PRO A 146 21.47 -4.54 -17.98
CA PRO A 146 21.66 -5.98 -17.86
C PRO A 146 22.01 -6.52 -19.25
N VAL A 147 23.06 -7.34 -19.33
CA VAL A 147 23.41 -8.11 -20.54
C VAL A 147 22.44 -9.26 -20.70
#